data_AF-A0A6P0SGC7-F1
#
_entry.id   AF-A0A6P0SGC7-F1
#
_cell.length_a   1.000
_cell.length_b   1.000
_cell.length_c   1.000
_cell.angle_alpha   90.00
_cell.angle_beta   90.00
_cell.angle_gamma   90.00
#
_symmetry.space_group_name_H-M   'P 1'
#
loop_
_entity.id
_entity.type
_entity.pdbx_description
1 polymer ?
#
loop_
_entity_poly.entity_id
_entity_poly.type
_entity_poly.pdbx_seq_one_letter_code
_entity_poly.pdbx_strand_id
1 'polypeptide(L)'
;MTIEELAKVYMTAPAYEAPLSLLREFRQFVIDLANVELQGVNFEYVDYQPYFRGPDLCLDDIKADFEQGNVRISAQYNESDLLGKDVNLIFRCIHERHHVKLDVDFGWEGECAIAAHIMSFTDNLLFKQLLFSEGLGQVAVRLHTGEFPDYQKVVLFDEEVIHCMEKTMKNVRNIRCQNH
;
A
#
# COMPACT_ATOMS: atom_id res chain seq x y z
N MET A 1 -16.82 -6.39 0.69
CA MET A 1 -15.91 -7.42 1.20
C MET A 1 -15.40 -6.98 2.55
N THR A 2 -15.48 -7.83 3.57
CA THR A 2 -14.94 -7.56 4.91
C THR A 2 -13.42 -7.80 4.95
N ILE A 3 -12.75 -7.33 6.02
CA ILE A 3 -11.32 -7.62 6.26
C ILE A 3 -11.07 -9.12 6.29
N GLU A 4 -11.91 -9.87 7.01
CA GLU A 4 -11.80 -11.33 7.16
C GLU A 4 -11.95 -12.05 5.81
N GLU A 5 -12.92 -11.64 4.99
CA GLU A 5 -13.10 -12.20 3.64
C GLU A 5 -11.86 -11.97 2.78
N LEU A 6 -11.31 -10.75 2.79
CA LEU A 6 -10.12 -10.43 1.99
C LEU A 6 -8.89 -11.20 2.49
N ALA A 7 -8.67 -11.26 3.80
CA ALA A 7 -7.59 -12.02 4.42
C ALA A 7 -7.69 -13.50 4.04
N LYS A 8 -8.88 -14.08 4.11
CA LYS A 8 -9.12 -15.48 3.73
C LYS A 8 -8.84 -15.74 2.25
N VAL A 9 -9.30 -14.85 1.36
CA VAL A 9 -8.99 -14.96 -0.08
C VAL A 9 -7.49 -14.90 -0.29
N TYR A 10 -6.81 -13.91 0.29
CA TYR A 10 -5.36 -13.78 0.17
C TYR A 10 -4.64 -15.04 0.65
N MET A 11 -4.96 -15.57 1.83
CA MET A 11 -4.31 -16.77 2.38
C MET A 11 -4.55 -18.03 1.54
N THR A 12 -5.76 -18.20 0.99
CA THR A 12 -6.15 -19.45 0.30
C THR A 12 -5.89 -19.46 -1.20
N ALA A 13 -5.86 -18.29 -1.86
CA ALA A 13 -5.63 -18.20 -3.29
C ALA A 13 -4.22 -18.69 -3.67
N PRO A 14 -4.04 -19.29 -4.86
CA PRO A 14 -2.70 -19.63 -5.35
C PRO A 14 -1.88 -18.36 -5.57
N ALA A 15 -0.56 -18.46 -5.37
CA ALA A 15 0.35 -17.38 -5.74
C ALA A 15 0.33 -17.17 -7.26
N TYR A 16 0.27 -15.92 -7.69
CA TYR A 16 0.40 -15.55 -9.09
C TYR A 16 1.88 -15.44 -9.46
N GLU A 17 2.31 -16.28 -10.39
CA GLU A 17 3.65 -16.28 -10.96
C GLU A 17 3.73 -15.26 -12.11
N ALA A 18 4.15 -14.03 -11.78
CA ALA A 18 4.26 -12.97 -12.76
C ALA A 18 5.44 -13.20 -13.74
N PRO A 19 5.21 -13.14 -15.07
CA PRO A 19 6.28 -13.23 -16.04
C PRO A 19 7.34 -12.12 -15.84
N LEU A 20 8.61 -12.42 -16.12
CA LEU A 20 9.71 -11.44 -15.96
C LEU A 20 9.49 -10.12 -16.70
N SER A 21 8.83 -10.13 -17.87
CA SER A 21 8.49 -8.91 -18.60
C SER A 21 7.50 -8.04 -17.81
N LEU A 22 6.45 -8.66 -17.26
CA LEU A 22 5.47 -7.98 -16.43
C LEU A 22 6.11 -7.40 -15.16
N LEU A 23 6.99 -8.15 -14.50
CA LEU A 23 7.72 -7.67 -13.33
C LEU A 23 8.53 -6.40 -13.64
N ARG A 24 9.21 -6.38 -14.79
CA ARG A 24 10.01 -5.21 -15.22
C ARG A 24 9.12 -4.00 -15.48
N GLU A 25 8.02 -4.19 -16.20
CA GLU A 25 7.08 -3.11 -16.51
C GLU A 25 6.42 -2.57 -15.23
N PHE A 26 5.99 -3.44 -14.33
CA PHE A 26 5.37 -3.05 -13.08
C PHE A 26 6.34 -2.32 -12.14
N ARG A 27 7.58 -2.80 -12.01
CA ARG A 27 8.62 -2.12 -11.22
C ARG A 27 8.95 -0.74 -11.80
N GLN A 28 9.03 -0.62 -13.13
CA GLN A 28 9.23 0.67 -13.77
C GLN A 28 8.09 1.63 -13.47
N PHE A 29 6.84 1.15 -13.52
CA PHE A 29 5.68 1.97 -13.12
C PHE A 29 5.79 2.49 -11.68
N VAL A 30 6.22 1.66 -10.72
CA VAL A 30 6.43 2.11 -9.33
C VAL A 30 7.54 3.16 -9.24
N ILE A 31 8.64 3.00 -9.97
CA ILE A 31 9.74 3.97 -10.03
C ILE A 31 9.25 5.29 -10.65
N ASP A 32 8.48 5.24 -11.72
CA ASP A 32 7.94 6.42 -12.38
C ASP A 32 6.98 7.18 -11.47
N LEU A 33 6.13 6.46 -10.72
CA LEU A 33 5.26 7.05 -9.70
C LEU A 33 6.08 7.73 -8.60
N ALA A 34 7.15 7.09 -8.11
CA ALA A 34 8.03 7.65 -7.09
C ALA A 34 8.67 8.98 -7.53
N ASN A 35 9.12 9.06 -8.78
CA ASN A 35 9.75 10.25 -9.35
C ASN A 35 8.83 11.48 -9.34
N VAL A 36 7.51 11.28 -9.30
CA VAL A 36 6.51 12.35 -9.19
C VAL A 36 6.10 12.56 -7.74
N GLU A 37 5.74 11.49 -7.03
CA GLU A 37 5.05 11.59 -5.75
C GLU A 37 5.96 11.90 -4.57
N LEU A 38 7.26 11.57 -4.66
CA LEU A 38 8.24 11.64 -3.57
C LEU A 38 9.20 12.84 -3.66
N GLN A 39 8.97 13.77 -4.58
CA GLN A 39 9.85 14.92 -4.77
C GLN A 39 9.99 15.77 -3.50
N GLY A 40 11.21 16.21 -3.22
CA GLY A 40 11.50 17.12 -2.10
C GLY A 40 11.52 16.49 -0.72
N VAL A 41 11.47 15.16 -0.62
CA VAL A 41 11.56 14.42 0.64
C VAL A 41 12.77 13.51 0.61
N ASN A 42 13.58 13.53 1.66
CA ASN A 42 14.64 12.55 1.89
C ASN A 42 14.08 11.35 2.64
N PHE A 43 14.40 10.14 2.18
CA PHE A 43 14.00 8.90 2.84
C PHE A 43 15.23 8.19 3.40
N GLU A 44 15.20 7.90 4.70
CA GLU A 44 16.23 7.14 5.43
C GLU A 44 15.70 5.73 5.71
N TYR A 45 16.40 4.69 5.23
CA TYR A 45 16.02 3.31 5.52
C TYR A 45 16.66 2.83 6.83
N VAL A 46 15.83 2.36 7.76
CA VAL A 46 16.26 1.95 9.10
C VAL A 46 15.89 0.50 9.39
N ASP A 47 16.65 -0.18 10.25
CA ASP A 47 16.45 -1.61 10.60
C ASP A 47 15.55 -1.82 11.83
N TYR A 48 14.80 -0.79 12.22
CA TYR A 48 13.82 -0.78 13.31
C TYR A 48 12.49 -0.16 12.87
N GLN A 49 11.51 -0.12 13.76
CA GLN A 49 10.18 0.43 13.51
C GLN A 49 10.08 1.87 14.06
N PRO A 50 10.29 2.93 13.26
CA PRO A 50 10.49 4.30 13.78
C PRO A 50 9.22 4.93 14.38
N TYR A 51 8.05 4.57 13.86
CA TYR A 51 6.79 5.26 14.15
C TYR A 51 5.80 4.45 14.99
N PHE A 52 6.18 3.27 15.47
CA PHE A 52 5.33 2.51 16.39
C PHE A 52 5.31 3.17 17.78
N ARG A 53 4.10 3.27 18.36
CA ARG A 53 3.84 3.74 19.72
C ARG A 53 2.96 2.70 20.41
N GLY A 54 3.61 1.65 20.93
CA GLY A 54 2.89 0.46 21.38
C GLY A 54 2.49 -0.41 20.18
N PRO A 55 1.22 -0.83 20.05
CA PRO A 55 0.78 -1.69 18.95
C PRO A 55 0.53 -0.94 17.63
N ASP A 56 0.48 0.39 17.65
CA ASP A 56 -0.02 1.21 16.55
C ASP A 56 1.06 2.12 15.93
N LEU A 57 0.90 2.41 14.64
CA LEU A 57 1.68 3.42 13.91
C LEU A 57 1.13 4.83 14.19
N CYS A 58 2.04 5.78 14.44
CA CYS A 58 1.69 7.16 14.71
C CYS A 58 1.77 8.02 13.44
N LEU A 59 0.61 8.32 12.84
CA LEU A 59 0.53 9.17 11.63
C LEU A 59 1.09 10.58 11.88
N ASP A 60 0.90 11.15 13.08
CA ASP A 60 1.35 12.51 13.39
C ASP A 60 2.88 12.61 13.44
N ASP A 61 3.58 11.57 13.90
CA ASP A 61 5.05 11.52 13.87
C ASP A 61 5.55 11.44 12.41
N ILE A 62 4.87 10.66 11.57
CA ILE A 62 5.20 10.55 10.14
C ILE A 62 4.98 11.89 9.44
N LYS A 63 3.85 12.56 9.71
CA LYS A 63 3.55 13.91 9.20
C LYS A 63 4.65 14.91 9.59
N ALA A 64 5.05 14.92 10.86
CA ALA A 64 6.09 15.82 11.35
C ALA A 64 7.44 15.60 10.64
N ASP A 65 7.80 14.35 10.34
CA ASP A 65 9.00 14.01 9.58
C ASP A 65 8.87 14.42 8.09
N PHE A 66 7.68 14.27 7.49
CA PHE A 66 7.40 14.79 6.14
C PHE A 66 7.50 16.32 6.06
N GLU A 67 7.02 17.05 7.08
CA GLU A 67 7.14 18.52 7.17
C GLU A 67 8.60 18.97 7.27
N GLN A 68 9.44 18.19 7.93
CA GLN A 68 10.88 18.42 8.03
C GLN A 68 11.65 17.96 6.78
N GLY A 69 10.99 17.25 5.86
CA GLY A 69 11.58 16.74 4.62
C GLY A 69 12.50 15.54 4.82
N ASN A 70 12.45 14.86 5.98
CA ASN A 70 13.25 13.66 6.24
C ASN A 70 12.42 12.60 6.95
N VAL A 71 12.12 11.50 6.24
CA VAL A 71 11.23 10.43 6.71
C VAL A 71 12.01 9.12 6.81
N ARG A 72 11.77 8.37 7.88
CA ARG A 72 12.41 7.07 8.12
C ARG A 72 11.47 5.95 7.68
N ILE A 73 11.95 5.03 6.86
CA ILE A 73 11.17 3.87 6.44
C ILE A 73 11.84 2.60 6.96
N SER A 74 11.06 1.73 7.60
CA SER A 74 11.57 0.45 8.08
C SER A 74 11.93 -0.46 6.89
N ALA A 75 13.16 -0.97 6.91
CA ALA A 75 13.68 -1.97 6.00
C ALA A 75 13.44 -3.42 6.48
N GLN A 76 12.78 -3.60 7.62
CA GLN A 76 12.40 -4.92 8.12
C GLN A 76 11.31 -5.55 7.23
N TYR A 77 11.35 -6.88 7.07
CA TYR A 77 10.37 -7.67 6.30
C TYR A 77 10.18 -7.16 4.86
N ASN A 78 11.28 -6.82 4.18
CA ASN A 78 11.30 -6.14 2.88
C ASN A 78 11.44 -7.12 1.69
N GLU A 79 11.04 -8.36 1.87
CA GLU A 79 11.03 -9.38 0.82
C GLU A 79 9.72 -9.27 0.01
N SER A 80 9.81 -8.92 -1.27
CA SER A 80 8.68 -8.98 -2.22
C SER A 80 9.16 -9.64 -3.51
N ASP A 81 8.51 -10.73 -3.90
CA ASP A 81 8.81 -11.41 -5.18
C ASP A 81 8.40 -10.54 -6.37
N LEU A 82 7.36 -9.72 -6.19
CA LEU A 82 6.88 -8.79 -7.20
C LEU A 82 7.84 -7.63 -7.41
N LEU A 83 8.22 -6.91 -6.35
CA LEU A 83 8.97 -5.67 -6.45
C LEU A 83 10.49 -5.87 -6.31
N GLY A 84 10.92 -6.89 -5.58
CA GLY A 84 12.30 -7.00 -5.11
C GLY A 84 12.61 -5.96 -4.03
N LYS A 85 13.71 -6.15 -3.31
CA LYS A 85 14.04 -5.37 -2.10
C LYS A 85 14.08 -3.85 -2.34
N ASP A 86 14.71 -3.40 -3.42
CA ASP A 86 14.92 -1.97 -3.64
C ASP A 86 13.62 -1.25 -4.03
N VAL A 87 12.84 -1.84 -4.94
CA VAL A 87 11.57 -1.24 -5.40
C VAL A 87 10.48 -1.36 -4.33
N ASN A 88 10.53 -2.38 -3.48
CA ASN A 88 9.59 -2.51 -2.37
C ASN A 88 9.77 -1.39 -1.34
N LEU A 89 11.02 -0.97 -1.04
CA LEU A 89 11.26 0.21 -0.20
C LEU A 89 10.71 1.49 -0.83
N ILE A 90 10.88 1.65 -2.14
CA ILE A 90 10.30 2.78 -2.88
C ILE A 90 8.77 2.76 -2.77
N PHE A 91 8.14 1.60 -2.92
CA PHE A 91 6.70 1.45 -2.78
C PHE A 91 6.21 1.80 -1.37
N ARG A 92 6.96 1.43 -0.32
CA ARG A 92 6.67 1.85 1.06
C ARG A 92 6.72 3.37 1.22
N CYS A 93 7.72 4.03 0.64
CA CYS A 93 7.79 5.50 0.65
C CYS A 93 6.55 6.13 -0.01
N ILE A 94 6.09 5.58 -1.14
CA ILE A 94 4.86 6.01 -1.82
C ILE A 94 3.66 5.82 -0.89
N HIS A 95 3.49 4.63 -0.32
CA HIS A 95 2.37 4.29 0.58
C HIS A 95 2.28 5.26 1.77
N GLU A 96 3.38 5.45 2.50
CA GLU A 96 3.44 6.37 3.66
C GLU A 96 3.16 7.83 3.25
N ARG A 97 3.71 8.26 2.11
CA ARG A 97 3.45 9.61 1.57
C ARG A 97 1.96 9.81 1.33
N HIS A 98 1.26 8.81 0.84
CA HIS A 98 -0.17 8.92 0.56
C HIS A 98 -1.02 8.88 1.82
N HIS A 99 -0.63 8.19 2.90
CA HIS A 99 -1.30 8.31 4.20
C HIS A 99 -1.31 9.75 4.67
N VAL A 100 -0.16 10.42 4.56
CA VAL A 100 -0.02 11.84 4.89
C VAL A 100 -0.80 12.74 3.93
N LYS A 101 -0.73 12.52 2.61
CA LYS A 101 -1.46 13.34 1.63
C LYS A 101 -2.97 13.27 1.79
N LEU A 102 -3.51 12.10 2.14
CA LEU A 102 -4.95 11.88 2.28
C LEU A 102 -5.47 12.14 3.69
N ASP A 103 -4.57 12.30 4.67
CA ASP A 103 -4.89 12.40 6.09
C ASP A 103 -5.78 11.22 6.54
N VAL A 104 -5.22 10.02 6.42
CA VAL A 104 -5.88 8.76 6.77
C VAL A 104 -4.96 7.87 7.61
N ASP A 105 -5.53 7.21 8.60
CA ASP A 105 -4.80 6.31 9.52
C ASP A 105 -4.41 4.97 8.87
N PHE A 106 -3.75 4.12 9.66
CA PHE A 106 -3.33 2.77 9.28
C PHE A 106 -4.39 1.70 9.64
N GLY A 107 -5.61 2.15 9.94
CA GLY A 107 -6.76 1.28 10.11
C GLY A 107 -7.29 0.80 8.76
N TRP A 108 -8.26 -0.11 8.80
CA TRP A 108 -8.82 -0.71 7.58
C TRP A 108 -9.35 0.30 6.57
N GLU A 109 -10.09 1.31 7.03
CA GLU A 109 -10.65 2.32 6.15
C GLU A 109 -9.56 3.19 5.50
N GLY A 110 -8.51 3.54 6.25
CA GLY A 110 -7.38 4.27 5.73
C GLY A 110 -6.58 3.47 4.70
N GLU A 111 -6.30 2.20 4.99
CA GLU A 111 -5.60 1.29 4.08
C GLU A 111 -6.39 1.05 2.78
N CYS A 112 -7.72 0.90 2.89
CA CYS A 112 -8.60 0.85 1.72
C CYS A 112 -8.53 2.15 0.90
N ALA A 113 -8.49 3.30 1.57
CA ALA A 113 -8.40 4.60 0.90
C ALA A 113 -7.09 4.76 0.15
N ILE A 114 -5.98 4.29 0.72
CA ILE A 114 -4.66 4.32 0.10
C ILE A 114 -4.58 3.37 -1.08
N ALA A 115 -5.01 2.11 -0.92
CA ALA A 115 -5.03 1.15 -2.02
C ALA A 115 -5.81 1.68 -3.21
N ALA A 116 -7.03 2.17 -3.00
CA ALA A 116 -7.85 2.78 -4.04
C ALA A 116 -7.21 4.03 -4.67
N HIS A 117 -6.56 4.88 -3.87
CA HIS A 117 -5.89 6.06 -4.39
C HIS A 117 -4.69 5.69 -5.27
N ILE A 118 -3.83 4.78 -4.82
CA ILE A 118 -2.64 4.37 -5.57
C ILE A 118 -3.06 3.64 -6.87
N MET A 119 -4.10 2.80 -6.80
CA MET A 119 -4.67 2.16 -8.00
C MET A 119 -5.18 3.16 -9.05
N SER A 120 -5.59 4.37 -8.65
CA SER A 120 -6.08 5.39 -9.57
C SER A 120 -5.02 6.01 -10.48
N PHE A 121 -3.73 5.74 -10.24
CA PHE A 121 -2.63 6.19 -11.11
C PHE A 121 -2.44 5.32 -12.36
N THR A 122 -3.25 4.29 -12.56
CA THR A 122 -3.18 3.44 -13.75
C THR A 122 -4.56 2.99 -14.19
N ASP A 123 -4.76 2.85 -15.50
CA ASP A 123 -5.96 2.21 -16.07
C ASP A 123 -5.74 0.71 -16.35
N ASN A 124 -4.53 0.19 -16.15
CA ASN A 124 -4.21 -1.20 -16.36
C ASN A 124 -4.75 -2.06 -15.19
N LEU A 125 -5.78 -2.86 -15.46
CA LEU A 125 -6.42 -3.73 -14.47
C LEU A 125 -5.44 -4.66 -13.76
N LEU A 126 -4.48 -5.24 -14.49
CA LEU A 126 -3.49 -6.13 -13.89
C LEU A 126 -2.62 -5.36 -12.90
N PHE A 127 -2.21 -4.13 -13.22
CA PHE A 127 -1.43 -3.31 -12.28
C PHE A 127 -2.26 -2.93 -11.07
N LYS A 128 -3.57 -2.67 -11.22
CA LYS A 128 -4.47 -2.46 -10.07
C LYS A 128 -4.52 -3.68 -9.16
N GLN A 129 -4.67 -4.89 -9.73
CA GLN A 129 -4.67 -6.13 -8.97
C GLN A 129 -3.34 -6.34 -8.22
N LEU A 130 -2.22 -6.07 -8.88
CA LEU A 130 -0.89 -6.16 -8.29
C LEU A 130 -0.69 -5.17 -7.12
N LEU A 131 -1.04 -3.90 -7.33
CA LEU A 131 -1.00 -2.87 -6.28
C LEU A 131 -1.91 -3.22 -5.10
N PHE A 132 -3.10 -3.73 -5.37
CA PHE A 132 -4.06 -4.14 -4.36
C PHE A 132 -3.55 -5.33 -3.54
N SER A 133 -2.89 -6.30 -4.20
CA SER A 133 -2.27 -7.44 -3.52
C SER A 133 -1.13 -7.01 -2.60
N GLU A 134 -0.21 -6.17 -3.08
CA GLU A 134 0.94 -5.69 -2.27
C GLU A 134 0.49 -4.75 -1.15
N GLY A 135 -0.47 -3.85 -1.42
CA GLY A 135 -0.88 -2.82 -0.47
C GLY A 135 -1.93 -3.28 0.53
N LEU A 136 -2.96 -4.01 0.10
CA LEU A 136 -4.12 -4.32 0.95
C LEU A 136 -4.26 -5.79 1.31
N GLY A 137 -3.85 -6.71 0.44
CA GLY A 137 -3.99 -8.16 0.68
C GLY A 137 -3.28 -8.61 1.96
N GLN A 138 -2.02 -8.21 2.11
CA GLN A 138 -1.19 -8.55 3.28
C GLN A 138 -1.66 -7.81 4.55
N VAL A 139 -2.04 -6.55 4.40
CA VAL A 139 -2.56 -5.72 5.50
C VAL A 139 -3.85 -6.30 6.05
N ALA A 140 -4.74 -6.81 5.20
CA ALA A 140 -5.96 -7.47 5.65
C ALA A 140 -5.68 -8.69 6.53
N VAL A 141 -4.66 -9.49 6.20
CA VAL A 141 -4.22 -10.59 7.07
C VAL A 141 -3.75 -10.02 8.41
N ARG A 142 -2.84 -9.03 8.42
CA ARG A 142 -2.31 -8.42 9.64
C ARG A 142 -3.39 -7.81 10.54
N LEU A 143 -4.37 -7.13 9.97
CA LEU A 143 -5.47 -6.52 10.70
C LEU A 143 -6.45 -7.58 11.23
N HIS A 144 -6.64 -8.69 10.51
CA HIS A 144 -7.53 -9.76 10.93
C HIS A 144 -6.92 -10.70 11.98
N THR A 145 -5.66 -11.09 11.81
CA THR A 145 -5.00 -12.13 12.62
C THR A 145 -4.08 -11.56 13.70
N GLY A 146 -3.69 -10.29 13.59
CA GLY A 146 -2.66 -9.69 14.44
C GLY A 146 -1.24 -9.87 13.94
N GLU A 147 -1.01 -10.65 12.88
CA GLU A 147 0.31 -10.97 12.35
C GLU A 147 0.35 -10.89 10.81
N PHE A 148 1.48 -10.46 10.25
CA PHE A 148 1.68 -10.54 8.80
C PHE A 148 1.83 -12.01 8.37
N PRO A 149 1.47 -12.36 7.12
CA PRO A 149 1.68 -13.72 6.62
C PRO A 149 3.18 -14.06 6.57
N ASP A 150 3.53 -15.31 6.91
CA ASP A 150 4.91 -15.83 6.86
C ASP A 150 5.54 -15.71 5.47
N TYR A 151 4.71 -15.74 4.42
CA TYR A 151 5.12 -15.57 3.04
C TYR A 151 4.21 -14.56 2.33
N GLN A 152 4.82 -13.51 1.80
CA GLN A 152 4.16 -12.45 1.03
C GLN A 152 4.07 -12.89 -0.44
N LYS A 153 2.88 -13.36 -0.83
CA LYS A 153 2.59 -13.76 -2.21
C LYS A 153 1.77 -12.72 -2.97
N VAL A 154 1.79 -12.83 -4.29
CA VAL A 154 0.92 -12.05 -5.16
C VAL A 154 -0.37 -12.82 -5.39
N VAL A 155 -1.52 -12.17 -5.22
CA VAL A 155 -2.85 -12.73 -5.50
C VAL A 155 -3.57 -11.82 -6.48
N LEU A 156 -4.05 -12.39 -7.58
CA LEU A 156 -4.94 -11.67 -8.49
C LEU A 156 -6.37 -11.79 -7.99
N PHE A 157 -6.90 -10.69 -7.46
CA PHE A 157 -8.30 -10.59 -7.02
C PHE A 157 -9.22 -10.35 -8.20
N ASP A 158 -10.46 -10.84 -8.10
CA ASP A 158 -11.45 -10.64 -9.16
C ASP A 158 -11.67 -9.16 -9.49
N GLU A 159 -11.89 -8.86 -10.77
CA GLU A 159 -12.10 -7.50 -11.27
C GLU A 159 -13.24 -6.76 -10.54
N GLU A 160 -14.29 -7.49 -10.15
CA GLU A 160 -15.40 -6.91 -9.37
C GLU A 160 -14.95 -6.40 -7.99
N VAL A 161 -14.00 -7.08 -7.35
CA VAL A 161 -13.43 -6.67 -6.05
C VAL A 161 -12.65 -5.37 -6.23
N ILE A 162 -11.82 -5.29 -7.27
CA ILE A 162 -11.05 -4.09 -7.61
C ILE A 162 -11.98 -2.91 -7.87
N HIS A 163 -13.00 -3.10 -8.71
CA HIS A 163 -13.97 -2.05 -9.02
C HIS A 163 -14.84 -1.63 -7.82
N CYS A 164 -15.19 -2.56 -6.95
CA CYS A 164 -15.91 -2.26 -5.71
C CYS A 164 -15.09 -1.30 -4.85
N MET A 165 -13.79 -1.58 -4.71
CA MET A 165 -12.87 -0.75 -3.92
C MET A 165 -12.74 0.68 -4.48
N GLU A 166 -12.61 0.82 -5.81
CA GLU A 166 -12.54 2.14 -6.46
C GLU A 166 -13.83 2.96 -6.27
N LYS A 167 -15.00 2.31 -6.27
CA LYS A 167 -16.30 2.97 -6.06
C LYS A 167 -16.49 3.45 -4.63
N THR A 168 -16.06 2.66 -3.65
CA THR A 168 -16.13 3.04 -2.22
C THR A 168 -15.44 4.37 -1.96
N MET A 169 -14.32 4.65 -2.63
CA MET A 169 -13.58 5.91 -2.47
C MET A 169 -14.16 7.13 -3.18
N LYS A 170 -14.88 6.96 -4.29
CA LYS A 170 -15.62 8.08 -4.91
C LYS A 170 -16.64 8.65 -3.92
N ASN A 171 -17.23 7.80 -3.09
CA ASN A 171 -18.19 8.21 -2.07
C ASN A 171 -17.52 8.91 -0.87
N VAL A 172 -16.34 8.44 -0.42
CA VAL A 172 -15.57 9.10 0.66
C VAL A 172 -15.09 10.50 0.25
N ARG A 173 -14.62 10.68 -1.00
CA ARG A 173 -14.25 12.00 -1.53
C ARG A 173 -15.46 12.95 -1.62
N ASN A 174 -16.62 12.44 -2.05
CA ASN A 174 -17.84 13.25 -2.14
C ASN A 174 -18.36 13.72 -0.77
N ILE A 175 -18.19 12.91 0.29
CA ILE A 175 -18.59 13.30 1.65
C ILE A 175 -17.66 14.40 2.20
N ARG A 176 -16.36 14.35 1.92
CA ARG A 176 -15.41 15.38 2.38
C ARG A 176 -15.55 16.71 1.60
N CYS A 177 -15.90 16.69 0.31
CA CYS A 177 -16.16 17.92 -0.46
C CYS A 177 -17.51 18.61 -0.14
N GLN A 178 -18.42 17.97 0.60
CA GLN A 178 -19.69 18.58 1.03
C GLN A 178 -19.60 19.27 2.40
N ASN A 179 -18.46 19.15 3.10
CA ASN A 179 -18.22 19.75 4.40
C ASN A 179 -17.27 20.97 4.33
N HIS A 180 -17.19 21.63 3.16
CA HIS A 180 -16.51 22.91 2.96
C HIS A 180 -17.46 23.96 2.39
#